data_AF-A0A7S8C5H8-F1
#
_entry.id   AF-A0A7S8C5H8-F1
#
_cell.length_a   1.000
_cell.length_b   1.000
_cell.length_c   1.000
_cell.angle_alpha   90.00
_cell.angle_beta   90.00
_cell.angle_gamma   90.00
#
_symmetry.space_group_name_H-M   'P 1'
#
loop_
_entity.id
_entity.type
_entity.pdbx_description
1 polymer ?
#
loop_
_entity_poly.entity_id
_entity_poly.type
_entity_poly.pdbx_seq_one_letter_code
_entity_poly.pdbx_strand_id
1 'polypeptide(L)'
;MHTVLVILGGLVLLALTVLLARLTGRPVRSLLPAFVAVWFVCAAINMWIGIARAGYSFMEELPIFAVIFVVPVAVALFLARKR
;
A
#
# COMPACT_ATOMS: atom_id res chain seq x y z
N MET A 1 13.98 9.81 6.21
CA MET A 1 13.23 9.60 4.96
C MET A 1 11.86 9.00 5.31
N HIS A 2 10.80 9.80 5.44
CA HIS A 2 9.47 9.29 5.87
C HIS A 2 8.85 8.31 4.86
N THR A 3 8.97 8.58 3.56
CA THR A 3 8.40 7.77 2.46
C THR A 3 8.80 6.29 2.49
N VAL A 4 10.07 5.99 2.78
CA VAL A 4 10.57 4.60 2.85
C VAL A 4 9.86 3.82 3.96
N LEU A 5 9.66 4.43 5.13
CA LEU A 5 8.96 3.81 6.25
C LEU A 5 7.49 3.55 5.92
N VAL A 6 6.84 4.47 5.19
CA VAL A 6 5.46 4.27 4.74
C VAL A 6 5.39 3.09 3.77
N ILE A 7 6.29 3.01 2.78
CA ILE A 7 6.35 1.86 1.86
C ILE A 7 6.55 0.54 2.62
N LEU A 8 7.44 0.51 3.61
CA LEU A 8 7.63 -0.67 4.47
C LEU A 8 6.34 -1.05 5.20
N GLY A 9 5.57 -0.08 5.69
CA GLY A 9 4.24 -0.32 6.25
C GLY A 9 3.29 -1.02 5.28
N GLY A 10 3.31 -0.63 3.99
CA GLY A 10 2.54 -1.29 2.94
C GLY A 10 2.99 -2.72 2.67
N LEU A 11 4.29 -2.98 2.71
CA LEU A 11 4.84 -4.33 2.56
C LEU A 11 4.52 -5.22 3.77
N VAL A 12 4.49 -4.65 4.98
CA VAL A 12 4.05 -5.37 6.19
C VAL A 12 2.57 -5.72 6.08
N LEU A 13 1.71 -4.78 5.66
CA LEU A 13 0.30 -5.05 5.43
C LEU A 13 0.08 -6.14 4.37
N LEU A 14 0.88 -6.13 3.29
CA LEU A 14 0.87 -7.19 2.28
C LEU A 14 1.27 -8.55 2.88
N ALA A 15 2.33 -8.59 3.69
CA ALA A 15 2.77 -9.82 4.35
C ALA A 15 1.68 -10.39 5.27
N LEU A 16 0.99 -9.53 6.03
CA LEU A 16 -0.17 -9.91 6.85
C LEU A 16 -1.33 -10.42 6.00
N THR A 17 -1.60 -9.79 4.86
CA THR A 17 -2.64 -10.26 3.91
C THR A 17 -2.32 -11.65 3.38
N VAL A 18 -1.06 -11.89 3.00
CA VAL A 18 -0.58 -13.20 2.54
C VAL A 18 -0.68 -14.23 3.67
N LEU A 19 -0.30 -13.88 4.89
CA LEU A 19 -0.41 -14.74 6.06
C LEU A 19 -1.88 -15.12 6.33
N LEU A 20 -2.79 -14.14 6.29
CA LEU A 20 -4.22 -14.37 6.47
C LEU A 20 -4.80 -15.32 5.40
N ALA A 21 -4.42 -15.15 4.13
CA ALA A 21 -4.79 -16.09 3.07
C ALA A 21 -4.32 -17.52 3.38
N ARG A 22 -3.08 -17.69 3.84
CA ARG A 22 -2.53 -19.01 4.22
C ARG A 22 -3.28 -19.62 5.40
N LEU A 23 -3.53 -18.85 6.47
CA LEU A 23 -4.20 -19.32 7.67
C LEU A 23 -5.67 -19.68 7.43
N THR A 24 -6.32 -19.04 6.46
CA THR A 24 -7.72 -19.31 6.09
C THR A 24 -7.86 -20.32 4.94
N GLY A 25 -6.76 -20.85 4.41
CA GLY A 25 -6.76 -21.74 3.23
C GLY A 25 -7.23 -21.06 1.94
N ARG A 26 -7.34 -19.72 1.92
CA ARG A 26 -7.82 -18.95 0.76
C ARG A 26 -6.67 -18.66 -0.21
N PRO A 27 -6.94 -18.57 -1.53
CA PRO A 27 -5.95 -18.11 -2.47
C PRO A 27 -5.61 -16.63 -2.20
N VAL A 28 -4.33 -16.27 -2.19
CA VAL A 28 -3.83 -14.90 -1.95
C VAL A 28 -4.55 -13.88 -2.85
N ARG A 29 -4.77 -14.25 -4.12
CA ARG A 29 -5.52 -13.42 -5.10
C ARG A 29 -6.89 -12.97 -4.61
N SER A 30 -7.58 -13.76 -3.79
CA SER A 30 -8.91 -13.40 -3.27
C SER A 30 -8.90 -12.29 -2.23
N LEU A 31 -7.74 -12.03 -1.59
CA LEU A 31 -7.58 -10.96 -0.60
C LEU A 31 -6.87 -9.72 -1.15
N LEU A 32 -6.28 -9.80 -2.35
CA LEU A 32 -5.58 -8.68 -2.95
C LEU A 32 -6.45 -7.44 -3.17
N PRO A 33 -7.73 -7.54 -3.63
CA PRO A 33 -8.56 -6.35 -3.76
C PRO A 33 -8.75 -5.61 -2.44
N ALA A 34 -8.92 -6.34 -1.33
CA ALA A 34 -9.04 -5.75 0.00
C ALA A 34 -7.73 -5.08 0.43
N PHE A 35 -6.59 -5.73 0.19
CA PHE A 35 -5.27 -5.11 0.42
C PHE A 35 -5.10 -3.81 -0.36
N VAL A 36 -5.41 -3.82 -1.66
CA VAL A 36 -5.27 -2.63 -2.54
C VAL A 36 -6.17 -1.50 -2.03
N ALA A 37 -7.42 -1.78 -1.66
CA ALA A 37 -8.35 -0.78 -1.15
C ALA A 37 -7.87 -0.18 0.18
N VAL A 38 -7.49 -1.02 1.15
CA VAL A 38 -6.97 -0.56 2.44
C VAL A 38 -5.69 0.25 2.26
N TRP A 39 -4.76 -0.22 1.41
CA TRP A 39 -3.50 0.46 1.17
C TRP A 39 -3.68 1.81 0.46
N PHE A 40 -4.61 1.89 -0.50
CA PHE A 40 -4.97 3.15 -1.15
C PHE A 40 -5.44 4.19 -0.13
N VAL A 41 -6.32 3.79 0.80
CA VAL A 41 -6.78 4.68 1.89
C VAL A 41 -5.63 5.13 2.77
N CYS A 42 -4.73 4.22 3.17
CA CYS A 42 -3.54 4.57 3.96
C CYS A 42 -2.63 5.57 3.22
N ALA A 43 -2.38 5.36 1.93
CA ALA A 43 -1.59 6.26 1.10
C ALA A 43 -2.29 7.63 0.96
N ALA A 44 -3.60 7.65 0.77
CA ALA A 44 -4.38 8.89 0.64
C ALA A 44 -4.37 9.70 1.95
N ILE A 45 -4.45 9.02 3.11
CA ILE A 45 -4.27 9.65 4.42
C ILE A 45 -2.85 10.23 4.56
N ASN A 46 -1.83 9.51 4.08
CA ASN A 46 -0.44 9.99 4.11
C ASN A 46 -0.27 11.30 3.34
N MET A 47 -0.81 11.35 2.11
CA MET A 47 -0.85 12.56 1.27
C MET A 47 -1.64 13.69 1.94
N TRP A 48 -2.82 13.38 2.48
CA TRP A 48 -3.64 14.36 3.20
C TRP A 48 -2.88 14.99 4.39
N ILE A 49 -2.08 14.20 5.12
CA ILE A 49 -1.25 14.71 6.21
C ILE A 49 -0.18 15.67 5.68
N GLY A 50 0.47 15.36 4.55
CA GLY A 50 1.42 16.26 3.90
C GLY A 50 0.78 17.61 3.54
N ILE A 51 -0.42 17.58 2.97
CA ILE A 51 -1.16 18.79 2.61
C ILE A 51 -1.61 19.56 3.86
N ALA A 52 -2.35 18.91 4.76
CA ALA A 52 -3.04 19.56 5.86
C ALA A 52 -2.12 19.96 7.03
N ARG A 53 -0.98 19.29 7.21
CA ARG A 53 -0.07 19.54 8.34
C ARG A 53 1.29 20.09 7.95
N ALA A 54 1.83 19.71 6.79
CA ALA A 54 3.13 20.21 6.33
C ALA A 54 3.00 21.40 5.36
N GLY A 55 1.78 21.67 4.86
CA GLY A 55 1.51 22.82 4.00
C GLY A 55 1.92 22.63 2.54
N TYR A 56 2.22 21.39 2.12
CA TYR A 56 2.50 21.08 0.73
C TYR A 56 1.23 21.15 -0.12
N SER A 57 1.38 21.50 -1.39
CA SER A 57 0.30 21.45 -2.36
C SER A 57 -0.07 20.01 -2.74
N PHE A 58 -1.28 19.85 -3.28
CA PHE A 58 -1.72 18.58 -3.84
C PHE A 58 -0.76 18.03 -4.91
N MET A 59 -0.23 18.91 -5.77
CA MET A 59 0.65 18.51 -6.87
C MET A 59 2.05 18.09 -6.40
N GLU A 60 2.52 18.59 -5.26
CA GLU A 60 3.77 18.16 -4.64
C GLU A 60 3.63 16.77 -4.02
N GLU A 61 2.48 16.47 -3.40
CA GLU A 61 2.24 15.20 -2.73
C GLU A 61 1.77 14.09 -3.68
N LEU A 62 1.13 14.42 -4.80
CA LEU A 62 0.57 13.43 -5.74
C LEU A 62 1.62 12.43 -6.28
N PRO A 63 2.84 12.85 -6.69
CA PRO A 63 3.89 11.91 -7.08
C PRO A 63 4.36 11.02 -5.93
N ILE A 64 4.42 11.55 -4.72
CA ILE A 64 4.84 10.81 -3.51
C ILE A 64 3.79 9.75 -3.18
N PHE A 65 2.51 10.13 -3.19
CA PHE A 65 1.37 9.24 -3.09
C PHE A 65 1.45 8.11 -4.11
N ALA A 66 1.70 8.44 -5.38
CA ALA A 66 1.79 7.45 -6.46
C ALA A 66 2.90 6.42 -6.17
N VAL A 67 4.08 6.84 -5.73
CA VAL A 67 5.17 5.93 -5.36
C VAL A 67 4.79 5.07 -4.15
N ILE A 68 4.24 5.68 -3.09
CA ILE A 68 3.81 4.97 -1.87
C ILE A 68 2.75 3.91 -2.18
N PHE A 69 1.82 4.22 -3.07
CA PHE A 69 0.74 3.31 -3.46
C PHE A 69 1.23 2.21 -4.41
N VAL A 70 1.90 2.59 -5.50
CA VAL A 70 2.26 1.66 -6.58
C VAL A 70 3.27 0.62 -6.13
N VAL A 71 4.26 0.97 -5.31
CA VAL A 71 5.34 0.03 -4.96
C VAL A 71 4.79 -1.23 -4.25
N PRO A 72 4.02 -1.14 -3.14
CA PRO A 72 3.46 -2.33 -2.49
C PRO A 72 2.45 -3.08 -3.38
N VAL A 73 1.66 -2.36 -4.20
CA VAL A 73 0.71 -2.98 -5.13
C VAL A 73 1.44 -3.78 -6.22
N ALA A 74 2.53 -3.26 -6.77
CA ALA A 74 3.34 -3.95 -7.76
C ALA A 74 3.93 -5.25 -7.19
N VAL A 75 4.43 -5.22 -5.94
CA VAL A 75 4.91 -6.42 -5.23
C VAL A 75 3.77 -7.43 -5.04
N ALA A 76 2.58 -6.97 -4.64
CA ALA A 76 1.41 -7.83 -4.47
C ALA A 76 1.01 -8.53 -5.77
N LEU A 77 0.97 -7.79 -6.89
CA LEU A 77 0.67 -8.33 -8.21
C LEU A 77 1.74 -9.33 -8.69
N PHE A 78 3.02 -9.04 -8.44
CA PHE A 78 4.11 -9.96 -8.75
C PHE A 78 3.98 -11.28 -7.97
N LEU A 79 3.67 -11.23 -6.68
CA LEU A 79 3.45 -12.42 -5.86
C LEU A 79 2.24 -13.24 -6.32
N ALA A 80 1.18 -12.58 -6.81
CA ALA A 80 0.01 -13.26 -7.35
C ALA A 80 0.22 -13.90 -8.73
N ARG A 81 1.26 -13.54 -9.48
CA ARG A 81 1.61 -14.17 -10.76
C ARG A 81 2.40 -15.48 -10.59
N LYS A 82 3.12 -15.66 -9.49
CA LYS A 82 4.00 -16.81 -9.23
C LYS A 82 3.30 -18.04 -8.62
N ARG A 83 1.98 -18.18 -8.76
CA ARG A 83 1.22 -19.33 -8.27
C ARG A 83 0.21 -19.81 -9.28
#